data_AF-A0A1F7NJY2-F1
#
_entry.id   AF-A0A1F7NJY2-F1
#
_cell.length_a   1.000
_cell.length_b   1.000
_cell.length_c   1.000
_cell.angle_alpha   90.00
_cell.angle_beta   90.00
_cell.angle_gamma   90.00
#
_symmetry.space_group_name_H-M   'P 1'
#
loop_
_entity.id
_entity.type
_entity.pdbx_description
1 polymer ?
#
loop_
_entity_poly.entity_id
_entity_poly.type
_entity_poly.pdbx_seq_one_letter_code
_entity_poly.pdbx_strand_id
1 'polypeptide(L)'
;MTWIPGQVARSEEEKILLDALTEQGLQSFNDVKTYLADTLYWRDFLRGGWAADIALLRHLYAREAQDIIGKLQGVALLVEEED
;
A
#
# COMPACT_ATOMS: atom_id res chain seq x y z
N MET A 1 -8.60 -9.68 1.62
CA MET A 1 -8.08 -8.94 0.46
C MET A 1 -7.11 -9.82 -0.31
N THR A 2 -7.18 -9.81 -1.64
CA THR A 2 -6.45 -10.76 -2.49
C THR A 2 -5.97 -10.09 -3.78
N TRP A 3 -4.76 -10.42 -4.22
CA TRP A 3 -4.26 -10.02 -5.54
C TRP A 3 -4.89 -10.88 -6.63
N ILE A 4 -5.34 -10.26 -7.72
CA ILE A 4 -5.99 -11.00 -8.82
C ILE A 4 -4.93 -11.87 -9.55
N PRO A 5 -5.13 -13.20 -9.62
CA PRO A 5 -4.18 -14.07 -10.31
C PRO A 5 -3.95 -13.65 -11.77
N GLY A 6 -2.69 -13.63 -12.18
CA GLY A 6 -2.28 -13.25 -13.54
C GLY A 6 -2.07 -11.74 -13.76
N GLN A 7 -2.43 -10.89 -12.80
CA GLN A 7 -2.06 -9.47 -12.84
C GLN A 7 -0.59 -9.28 -12.48
N VAL A 8 0.08 -8.43 -13.25
CA VAL A 8 1.51 -8.11 -13.08
C VAL A 8 1.62 -6.74 -12.45
N ALA A 9 2.32 -6.64 -11.33
CA ALA A 9 2.63 -5.36 -10.67
C ALA A 9 3.54 -4.49 -11.55
N ARG A 10 3.09 -3.28 -11.90
CA ARG A 10 3.75 -2.37 -12.85
C ARG A 10 4.40 -1.16 -12.18
N SER A 11 3.97 -0.81 -10.98
CA SER A 11 4.52 0.29 -10.19
C SER A 11 5.23 -0.22 -8.93
N GLU A 12 5.96 0.66 -8.25
CA GLU A 12 6.57 0.36 -6.96
C GLU A 12 5.48 0.12 -5.90
N GLU A 13 4.41 0.91 -5.95
CA GLU A 13 3.24 0.81 -5.07
C GLU A 13 2.51 -0.52 -5.24
N GLU A 14 2.33 -1.00 -6.48
CA GLU A 14 1.73 -2.30 -6.77
C GLU A 14 2.59 -3.45 -6.28
N LYS A 15 3.93 -3.32 -6.34
CA LYS A 15 4.85 -4.33 -5.80
C LYS A 15 4.75 -4.40 -4.28
N ILE A 16 4.75 -3.26 -3.59
CA ILE A 16 4.58 -3.22 -2.14
C ILE A 16 3.25 -3.87 -1.73
N LEU A 17 2.18 -3.62 -2.48
CA LEU A 17 0.88 -4.25 -2.26
C LEU A 17 0.90 -5.75 -2.53
N LEU A 18 1.56 -6.20 -3.59
CA LEU A 18 1.72 -7.62 -3.87
C LEU A 18 2.47 -8.30 -2.71
N ASP A 19 3.59 -7.73 -2.27
CA ASP A 19 4.40 -8.24 -1.15
C ASP A 19 3.60 -8.29 0.16
N ALA A 20 2.77 -7.27 0.43
CA ALA A 20 1.88 -7.24 1.59
C ALA A 20 0.93 -8.46 1.63
N LEU A 21 0.40 -8.86 0.48
CA LEU A 21 -0.57 -9.95 0.37
C LEU A 21 0.09 -11.33 0.28
N THR A 22 1.24 -11.44 -0.39
CA THR A 22 1.89 -12.73 -0.67
C THR A 22 2.98 -13.07 0.33
N GLU A 23 3.87 -12.14 0.61
CA GLU A 23 5.03 -12.37 1.49
C GLU A 23 4.67 -12.16 2.95
N GLN A 24 3.94 -11.09 3.26
CA GLN A 24 3.49 -10.78 4.63
C GLN A 24 2.18 -11.49 4.99
N GLY A 25 1.45 -12.02 4.00
CA GLY A 25 0.20 -12.74 4.20
C GLY A 25 -0.91 -11.89 4.80
N LEU A 26 -0.87 -10.56 4.62
CA LEU A 26 -1.88 -9.66 5.16
C LEU A 26 -3.19 -9.81 4.38
N GLN A 27 -4.31 -9.88 5.09
CA GLN A 27 -5.63 -10.08 4.47
C GLN A 27 -6.63 -8.97 4.80
N SER A 28 -6.44 -8.26 5.90
CA SER A 28 -7.27 -7.14 6.34
C SER A 28 -6.99 -5.87 5.54
N PHE A 29 -8.05 -5.12 5.22
CA PHE A 29 -7.92 -3.81 4.58
C PHE A 29 -7.06 -2.84 5.38
N ASN A 30 -7.27 -2.77 6.69
CA ASN A 30 -6.53 -1.86 7.53
C ASN A 30 -5.06 -2.25 7.66
N ASP A 31 -4.75 -3.55 7.71
CA ASP A 31 -3.38 -4.03 7.83
C ASP A 31 -2.60 -3.76 6.53
N VAL A 32 -3.19 -4.06 5.38
CA VAL A 32 -2.59 -3.79 4.06
C VAL A 32 -2.38 -2.29 3.86
N LYS A 33 -3.39 -1.46 4.18
CA LYS A 33 -3.28 0.00 4.10
C LYS A 33 -2.17 0.54 5.01
N THR A 34 -2.08 0.03 6.24
CA THR A 34 -1.05 0.45 7.20
C THR A 34 0.34 0.06 6.72
N TYR A 35 0.50 -1.17 6.26
CA TYR A 35 1.76 -1.66 5.71
C TYR A 35 2.22 -0.80 4.52
N LEU A 36 1.34 -0.59 3.53
CA LEU A 36 1.66 0.23 2.36
C LEU A 36 2.07 1.66 2.76
N ALA A 37 1.32 2.29 3.66
CA ALA A 37 1.61 3.64 4.13
C ALA A 37 2.98 3.72 4.82
N ASP A 38 3.28 2.77 5.71
CA ASP A 38 4.54 2.75 6.45
C ASP A 38 5.74 2.43 5.52
N THR A 39 5.57 1.55 4.53
CA THR A 39 6.61 1.25 3.55
C THR A 39 6.90 2.44 2.63
N LEU A 40 5.87 3.14 2.14
CA LEU A 40 6.04 4.35 1.31
C LEU A 40 6.72 5.46 2.09
N TYR A 41 6.32 5.67 3.34
CA TYR A 41 6.97 6.61 4.25
C TYR A 41 8.47 6.30 4.41
N TRP A 42 8.81 5.04 4.73
CA TRP A 42 10.20 4.66 4.93
C TRP A 42 11.05 4.82 3.67
N ARG A 43 10.49 4.48 2.49
CA ARG A 43 11.14 4.71 1.20
C ARG A 43 11.51 6.17 1.00
N ASP A 44 10.54 7.07 1.21
CA ASP A 44 10.74 8.50 0.97
C ASP A 44 11.68 9.11 2.01
N PHE A 45 11.58 8.69 3.28
CA PHE A 45 12.51 9.06 4.34
C PHE A 45 13.95 8.68 4.00
N LEU A 46 14.19 7.45 3.51
CA LEU A 46 15.52 6.99 3.10
C LEU A 46 16.06 7.76 1.88
N ARG A 47 15.19 8.21 0.97
CA ARG A 47 15.59 9.02 -0.21
C ARG A 47 15.87 10.48 0.13
N GLY A 48 15.13 11.08 1.07
CA GLY A 48 15.18 12.51 1.38
C GLY A 48 15.98 12.91 2.62
N GLY A 49 16.35 11.96 3.49
CA GLY A 49 17.04 12.24 4.76
C GLY A 49 16.18 13.04 5.76
N TRP A 50 16.80 13.61 6.81
CA TRP A 50 16.08 14.36 7.86
C TRP A 50 15.37 15.64 7.36
N ALA A 51 15.69 16.15 6.17
CA ALA A 51 14.89 17.22 5.54
C ALA A 51 13.49 16.76 5.12
N ALA A 52 13.25 15.44 5.11
CA ALA A 52 11.93 14.83 5.01
C ALA A 52 11.12 14.92 6.32
N ASP A 53 11.56 15.62 7.36
CA ASP A 53 10.71 16.00 8.50
C ASP A 53 9.60 17.02 8.12
N ILE A 54 9.52 17.41 6.84
CA ILE A 54 8.36 18.06 6.21
C ILE A 54 7.52 17.03 5.40
N ALA A 55 7.68 15.73 5.64
CA ALA A 55 6.71 14.70 5.27
C ALA A 55 5.58 14.73 6.31
N LEU A 56 4.77 15.78 6.21
CA LEU A 56 3.71 16.13 7.13
C LEU A 56 2.76 14.93 7.34
N LEU A 57 2.95 14.25 8.48
CA LEU A 57 2.03 13.33 9.15
C LEU A 57 1.68 12.05 8.36
N ARG A 58 2.00 10.89 8.93
CA ARG A 58 1.58 9.52 8.54
C ARG A 58 0.15 9.40 7.98
N HIS A 59 -0.77 10.28 8.39
CA HIS A 59 -2.12 10.39 7.83
C HIS A 59 -2.19 10.67 6.31
N LEU A 60 -1.18 11.34 5.70
CA LEU A 60 -1.13 11.59 4.26
C LEU A 60 -0.82 10.29 3.52
N TYR A 61 0.16 9.54 4.00
CA TYR A 61 0.49 8.21 3.47
C TYR A 61 -0.65 7.21 3.69
N ALA A 62 -1.38 7.30 4.81
CA ALA A 62 -2.57 6.48 5.01
C ALA A 62 -3.68 6.80 3.99
N ARG A 63 -3.87 8.09 3.66
CA ARG A 63 -4.80 8.53 2.62
C ARG A 63 -4.34 8.11 1.23
N GLU A 64 -3.05 8.29 0.93
CA GLU A 64 -2.45 7.87 -0.34
C GLU A 64 -2.56 6.35 -0.54
N ALA A 65 -2.25 5.57 0.50
CA ALA A 65 -2.42 4.12 0.50
C ALA A 65 -3.88 3.73 0.21
N GLN A 66 -4.84 4.42 0.83
CA GLN A 66 -6.26 4.21 0.55
C GLN A 66 -6.61 4.54 -0.92
N ASP A 67 -6.12 5.66 -1.46
CA ASP A 67 -6.35 6.05 -2.85
C ASP A 67 -5.73 5.06 -3.85
N ILE A 68 -4.54 4.53 -3.54
CA ILE A 68 -3.88 3.49 -4.34
C ILE A 68 -4.71 2.20 -4.32
N ILE A 69 -5.11 1.72 -3.14
CA ILE A 69 -5.93 0.51 -3.02
C ILE A 69 -7.25 0.69 -3.76
N GLY A 70 -7.91 1.85 -3.61
CA GLY A 70 -9.16 2.16 -4.29
C GLY A 70 -9.04 2.18 -5.83
N LYS A 71 -7.93 2.66 -6.38
CA LYS A 71 -7.67 2.63 -7.83
C LYS A 71 -7.45 1.20 -8.37
N LEU A 72 -6.90 0.32 -7.54
CA LEU A 72 -6.58 -1.05 -7.93
C LEU A 72 -7.72 -2.02 -7.63
N GLN A 73 -8.69 -1.63 -6.79
CA GLN A 73 -9.87 -2.44 -6.47
C GLN A 73 -10.68 -2.74 -7.74
N GLY A 74 -10.96 -4.03 -7.96
CA GLY A 74 -11.63 -4.53 -9.15
C GLY A 74 -10.77 -4.58 -10.41
N VAL A 75 -9.52 -4.10 -10.36
CA VAL A 75 -8.56 -4.11 -11.48
C VAL A 75 -7.44 -5.11 -11.24
N ALA A 76 -6.73 -4.96 -10.12
CA ALA A 76 -5.64 -5.82 -9.69
C ALA A 76 -5.85 -6.40 -8.28
N LEU A 77 -6.75 -5.80 -7.49
CA LEU A 77 -7.07 -6.20 -6.13
C LEU A 77 -8.55 -6.55 -5.97
N LEU A 78 -8.82 -7.62 -5.24
CA LEU A 78 -10.14 -7.94 -4.71
C LEU A 78 -10.16 -7.61 -3.22
N VAL A 79 -11.06 -6.71 -2.83
CA VAL A 79 -11.34 -6.39 -1.44
C VAL A 79 -12.70 -6.97 -1.12
N GLU A 80 -12.74 -7.95 -0.22
CA GLU A 80 -14.00 -8.49 0.30
C GLU A 80 -14.52 -7.49 1.34
N GLU A 81 -15.78 -7.07 1.22
CA GLU A 81 -16.43 -6.25 2.25
C GLU A 81 -16.69 -7.14 3.47
N GLU A 82 -16.19 -6.71 4.63
CA GLU A 82 -16.64 -7.27 5.90
C GLU A 82 -18.03 -6.67 6.18
N ASP A 83 -19.08 -7.51 6.13
CA ASP A 83 -20.47 -7.19 6.51
C ASP A 83 -20.57 -6.71 7.98
#